data_AF-A0A7J4FY55-F1
#
_entry.id   AF-A0A7J4FY55-F1
#
_cell.length_a   1.000
_cell.length_b   1.000
_cell.length_c   1.000
_cell.angle_alpha   90.00
_cell.angle_beta   90.00
_cell.angle_gamma   90.00
#
_symmetry.space_group_name_H-M   'P 1'
#
loop_
_entity.id
_entity.type
_entity.pdbx_description
1 polymer ?
#
loop_
_entity_poly.entity_id
_entity_poly.type
_entity_poly.pdbx_seq_one_letter_code
_entity_poly.pdbx_strand_id
1 'polypeptide(L)' 'MFKGVLIGRRVFIPDIEESRELWTLGFYGKPIGIAKPKLPNFDKPLILDLIEAIYLMER' A
#
# COMPACT_ATOMS: atom_id res chain seq x y z
N MET A 1 -11.65 -3.58 5.03
CA MET A 1 -11.26 -4.65 4.08
C MET A 1 -10.58 -3.97 2.92
N PHE A 2 -9.27 -4.14 2.77
CA PHE A 2 -8.50 -3.47 1.71
C PHE A 2 -8.72 -4.18 0.36
N LYS A 3 -8.76 -3.42 -0.73
CA LYS A 3 -8.83 -3.96 -2.09
C LYS A 3 -7.57 -3.60 -2.86
N GLY A 4 -6.89 -4.63 -3.36
CA GLY A 4 -5.71 -4.50 -4.20
C GLY A 4 -5.87 -5.16 -5.56
N VAL A 5 -5.18 -4.64 -6.56
CA VAL A 5 -5.10 -5.20 -7.91
C VAL A 5 -3.67 -5.66 -8.17
N LEU A 6 -3.49 -6.94 -8.49
CA LEU A 6 -2.19 -7.47 -8.90
C LEU A 6 -1.87 -7.00 -10.33
N ILE A 7 -0.79 -6.22 -10.49
CA ILE A 7 -0.31 -5.74 -11.78
C ILE A 7 1.17 -6.12 -11.91
N GLY A 8 1.46 -7.07 -12.81
CA GLY A 8 2.80 -7.62 -12.97
C GLY A 8 3.29 -8.34 -11.71
N ARG A 9 4.18 -7.70 -10.95
CA ARG A 9 4.79 -8.24 -9.72
C ARG A 9 4.53 -7.39 -8.47
N ARG A 10 3.51 -6.54 -8.50
CA ARG A 10 3.14 -5.68 -7.36
C ARG A 10 1.63 -5.64 -7.21
N VAL A 11 1.17 -5.45 -5.98
CA VAL A 11 -0.25 -5.21 -5.70
C VAL A 11 -0.46 -3.72 -5.52
N PHE A 12 -1.39 -3.17 -6.28
CA PHE A 12 -1.74 -1.76 -6.29
C PHE A 12 -3.01 -1.53 -5.48
N ILE A 13 -2.98 -0.62 -4.50
CA ILE A 13 -4.13 -0.20 -3.70
C ILE A 13 -4.62 1.14 -4.27
N PRO A 14 -5.68 1.16 -5.11
CA PRO A 14 -6.11 2.36 -5.82
C PRO A 14 -6.77 3.40 -4.90
N ASP A 15 -7.46 2.95 -3.86
CA ASP A 15 -8.15 3.84 -2.94
C ASP A 15 -7.14 4.54 -2.02
N ILE A 16 -7.24 5.86 -1.92
CA ILE A 16 -6.26 6.69 -1.22
C ILE A 16 -6.43 6.59 0.29
N GLU A 17 -7.66 6.45 0.79
CA GLU A 17 -7.90 6.31 2.22
C GLU A 17 -7.43 4.92 2.71
N GLU A 18 -7.75 3.86 1.95
CA GLU A 18 -7.22 2.52 2.19
C GLU A 18 -5.69 2.49 2.13
N SER A 19 -5.08 3.22 1.19
CA SER A 19 -3.63 3.34 1.07
C SER A 19 -3.00 3.96 2.31
N ARG A 20 -3.60 5.02 2.85
CA ARG A 20 -3.12 5.70 4.08
C ARG A 20 -3.32 4.81 5.29
N GLU A 21 -4.51 4.24 5.46
CA GLU A 21 -4.84 3.35 6.57
C GLU A 21 -3.85 2.18 6.61
N LEU A 22 -3.66 1.47 5.49
CA LEU A 22 -2.74 0.34 5.40
C LEU A 22 -1.29 0.75 5.71
N TRP A 23 -0.85 1.90 5.23
CA TRP A 23 0.49 2.43 5.55
C TRP A 23 0.61 2.75 7.05
N THR A 24 -0.42 3.31 7.69
CA THR A 24 -0.38 3.62 9.13
C THR A 24 -0.39 2.37 10.04
N LEU A 25 -0.88 1.23 9.56
CA LEU A 25 -0.93 -0.03 10.33
C LEU A 25 0.43 -0.70 10.54
N GLY A 26 1.46 -0.31 9.79
CA GLY A 26 2.78 -0.95 9.91
C GLY A 26 3.80 -0.53 8.87
N PHE A 27 3.59 0.61 8.20
CA PHE A 27 4.40 1.09 7.08
C PHE A 27 4.44 0.13 5.89
N TYR A 28 3.37 -0.64 5.68
CA TYR A 28 3.24 -1.53 4.52
C TYR A 28 3.23 -0.73 3.23
N GLY A 29 3.94 -1.23 2.23
CA GLY A 29 3.97 -0.65 0.90
C GLY A 29 4.61 0.73 0.82
N LYS A 30 4.54 1.30 -0.38
CA LYS A 30 5.13 2.60 -0.69
C LYS A 30 4.18 3.41 -1.56
N PRO A 31 3.88 4.68 -1.22
CA PRO A 31 3.11 5.52 -2.12
C PRO A 31 3.91 5.81 -3.39
N ILE A 32 3.24 5.74 -4.54
CA ILE A 32 3.93 5.89 -5.83
C ILE A 32 4.55 7.29 -5.95
N GLY A 33 5.85 7.33 -6.27
CA GLY A 33 6.60 8.57 -6.51
C GLY A 33 6.95 9.36 -5.25
N ILE A 34 6.59 8.89 -4.05
CA ILE A 34 6.90 9.56 -2.79
C ILE A 34 7.95 8.77 -2.03
N ALA A 35 9.15 9.32 -1.93
CA ALA A 35 10.22 8.72 -1.15
C ALA A 35 10.02 9.03 0.34
N LYS A 36 9.84 7.97 1.15
CA LYS A 36 9.82 8.02 2.63
C LYS A 36 8.87 9.09 3.20
N PRO A 37 7.55 8.93 3.01
CA PRO A 37 6.58 9.81 3.66
C PRO A 37 6.78 9.80 5.19
N LYS A 38 6.81 10.97 5.80
CA LYS A 38 6.92 11.13 7.27
C LYS A 38 5.57 11.05 7.97
N LEU A 39 4.51 11.39 7.24
CA LEU A 39 3.12 11.44 7.69
C LEU A 39 2.25 10.76 6.64
N PRO A 40 1.07 10.23 7.00
CA PRO A 40 0.12 9.60 6.07
C PRO A 40 -0.69 10.64 5.28
N ASN A 41 -0.09 11.77 4.91
CA ASN A 41 -0.76 12.87 4.21
C ASN A 41 -0.55 12.82 2.68
N PHE A 42 -0.25 11.65 2.13
CA PHE A 42 -0.03 11.47 0.71
C PHE A 42 -1.34 11.29 -0.04
N ASP A 43 -1.37 11.73 -1.31
CA ASP A 43 -2.52 11.65 -2.22
C ASP A 43 -2.28 10.65 -3.37
N LYS A 44 -1.35 9.73 -3.16
CA LYS A 44 -0.93 8.73 -4.13
C LYS A 44 -1.34 7.32 -3.70
N PRO A 45 -1.71 6.46 -4.65
CA PRO A 45 -1.94 5.04 -4.38
C PRO A 45 -0.72 4.37 -3.74
N LEU A 46 -0.98 3.34 -2.94
CA LEU A 46 0.04 2.48 -2.36
C LEU A 46 0.37 1.32 -3.30
N ILE A 47 1.65 0.95 -3.36
CA ILE A 47 2.09 -0.29 -3.98
C ILE A 47 2.75 -1.18 -2.94
N LEU A 48 2.32 -2.44 -2.92
CA LEU A 48 2.91 -3.51 -2.13
C LEU A 48 3.81 -4.36 -3.04
N ASP A 49 4.92 -4.83 -2.49
CA ASP A 49 5.59 -5.97 -3.10
C ASP A 49 4.81 -7.28 -2.83
N LEU A 50 5.21 -8.37 -3.51
CA LEU A 50 4.50 -9.64 -3.39
C LEU A 50 4.58 -10.25 -1.98
N ILE A 51 5.70 -10.02 -1.27
CA ILE A 51 5.89 -10.59 0.07
C ILE A 51 4.96 -9.88 1.05
N GLU A 52 4.90 -8.55 1.00
CA GLU A 52 3.96 -7.75 1.79
C GLU A 52 2.51 -8.14 1.50
N ALA A 53 2.15 -8.28 0.22
CA ALA A 53 0.78 -8.62 -0.18
C ALA A 53 0.36 -10.02 0.32
N ILE A 54 1.23 -11.02 0.23
CA ILE A 54 0.96 -12.38 0.74
C ILE A 54 0.83 -12.34 2.25
N TYR A 55 1.77 -11.67 2.95
CA TYR A 55 1.73 -11.54 4.40
C TYR A 55 0.41 -10.92 4.89
N LEU A 56 -0.06 -9.86 4.22
CA LEU A 56 -1.30 -9.17 4.57
C LEU A 56 -2.56 -9.97 4.21
N MET A 57 -2.51 -10.89 3.25
CA MET A 57 -3.62 -11.79 2.95
C MET A 57 -3.77 -12.92 3.96
N GLU A 58 -2.66 -13.37 4.56
CA GLU A 58 -2.65 -14.46 5.54
C GLU A 58 -3.08 -14.03 6.95
N ARG A 59 -3.18 -12.72 7.20
CA ARG A 59 -3.43 -12.11 8.52
C ARG A 59 -4.81 -11.45 8.59
#